data_AF-A0A183FSA8-F1
#
_entry.id   AF-A0A183FSA8-F1
#
_cell.length_a   1.000
_cell.length_b   1.000
_cell.length_c   1.000
_cell.angle_alpha   90.00
_cell.angle_beta   90.00
_cell.angle_gamma   90.00
#
_symmetry.space_group_name_H-M   'P 1'
#
loop_
_entity.id
_entity.type
_entity.pdbx_description
1 polymer ?
#
loop_
_entity_poly.entity_id
_entity_poly.type
_entity_poly.pdbx_seq_one_letter_code
_entity_poly.pdbx_strand_id
1 'polypeptide(L)' 'MSLSSDRESRLVAYTAAVKNALADHGKFVICSCNFTKDELGRLFDDGSSLLFYAEIPAAHSITFGGRQGVTSTGVVFQRK' A
#
# COMPACT_ATOMS: atom_id res chain seq x y z
N MET A 1 -24.86 10.69 8.04
CA MET A 1 -23.69 10.39 7.18
C MET A 1 -22.78 9.46 7.97
N SER A 2 -22.62 8.20 7.54
CA SER A 2 -21.74 7.26 8.24
C SER A 2 -20.28 7.65 7.98
N LEU A 3 -19.42 7.61 8.99
CA LEU A 3 -17.98 7.82 8.83
C LEU A 3 -17.34 6.75 7.93
N SER A 4 -18.00 5.59 7.75
CA SER A 4 -17.52 4.50 6.89
C SER A 4 -17.59 4.82 5.39
N SER A 5 -18.67 5.48 4.93
CA SER A 5 -18.84 5.80 3.51
C SER A 5 -17.85 6.88 3.03
N ASP A 6 -17.43 7.76 3.93
CA ASP A 6 -16.41 8.78 3.64
C ASP A 6 -15.01 8.16 3.49
N ARG A 7 -14.72 7.08 4.23
CA ARG A 7 -13.43 6.38 4.10
C ARG A 7 -13.26 5.76 2.72
N GLU A 8 -14.28 5.04 2.23
CA GLU A 8 -14.21 4.36 0.94
C GLU A 8 -14.05 5.34 -0.23
N SER A 9 -14.84 6.42 -0.24
CA SER A 9 -14.75 7.44 -1.28
C SER A 9 -13.37 8.11 -1.32
N ARG A 10 -12.80 8.42 -0.15
CA ARG A 10 -11.45 8.98 -0.03
C ARG A 10 -10.36 8.02 -0.49
N LEU A 11 -10.50 6.73 -0.21
CA LEU A 11 -9.56 5.71 -0.69
C LEU A 11 -9.63 5.61 -2.22
N VAL A 12 -10.82 5.56 -2.81
CA VAL A 12 -11.00 5.55 -4.27
C VAL A 12 -10.37 6.79 -4.90
N ALA A 13 -10.64 7.98 -4.36
CA ALA A 13 -10.06 9.23 -4.84
C ALA A 13 -8.53 9.24 -4.72
N TYR A 14 -7.98 8.76 -3.60
CA TYR A 14 -6.54 8.68 -3.39
C TYR A 14 -5.87 7.73 -4.38
N THR A 15 -6.37 6.50 -4.51
CA THR A 15 -5.81 5.51 -5.44
C THR A 15 -5.88 6.04 -6.88
N ALA A 16 -6.98 6.68 -7.29
CA ALA A 16 -7.09 7.30 -8.61
C ALA A 16 -6.07 8.44 -8.82
N ALA A 17 -5.87 9.30 -7.82
CA ALA A 17 -4.88 10.37 -7.87
C ALA A 17 -3.45 9.83 -8.02
N VAL A 18 -3.09 8.79 -7.26
CA VAL A 18 -1.78 8.13 -7.37
C VAL A 18 -1.56 7.56 -8.77
N LYS A 19 -2.55 6.82 -9.31
CA LYS A 19 -2.46 6.26 -10.67
C LYS A 19 -2.21 7.35 -11.71
N ASN A 20 -3.00 8.42 -11.67
CA ASN A 20 -2.94 9.50 -12.65
C ASN A 20 -1.63 10.31 -12.58
N ALA A 21 -1.02 10.40 -11.38
CA ALA A 21 0.22 11.13 -11.18
C ALA A 21 1.48 10.38 -11.67
N LEU A 22 1.43 9.06 -11.77
CA LEU A 22 2.57 8.25 -12.20
C LEU A 22 2.74 8.29 -13.72
N ALA A 23 3.96 8.41 -14.21
CA ALA A 23 4.27 8.12 -15.60
C ALA A 23 4.12 6.62 -15.90
N ASP A 24 4.11 6.26 -17.18
CA ASP A 24 4.21 4.86 -17.59
C ASP A 24 5.47 4.21 -16.97
N HIS A 25 5.31 3.00 -16.43
CA HIS A 25 6.33 2.28 -15.65
C HIS A 25 6.84 3.01 -14.39
N GLY A 26 6.18 4.09 -13.97
CA GLY A 26 6.48 4.85 -12.77
C GLY A 26 6.30 4.03 -11.49
N LYS A 27 7.09 4.34 -10.46
CA LYS A 27 7.08 3.63 -9.18
C LYS A 27 6.36 4.44 -8.11
N PHE A 28 5.44 3.79 -7.41
CA PHE A 28 4.81 4.32 -6.21
C PHE A 28 5.33 3.56 -5.00
N VAL A 29 5.94 4.30 -4.07
CA VAL A 29 6.49 3.76 -2.82
C VAL A 29 5.60 4.21 -1.67
N ILE A 30 5.15 3.27 -0.86
CA ILE A 30 4.38 3.57 0.36
C ILE A 30 4.95 2.82 1.55
N CYS A 31 5.16 3.55 2.65
CA CYS A 31 5.51 3.01 3.96
C CYS A 31 4.35 3.26 4.91
N SER A 32 3.89 2.22 5.60
CA SER A 32 2.73 2.27 6.49
C SER A 32 2.98 1.49 7.77
N CYS A 33 2.67 2.07 8.92
CA CYS A 33 2.60 1.35 10.20
C CYS A 33 1.18 0.84 10.53
N ASN A 34 0.20 1.16 9.69
CA ASN A 34 -1.21 0.82 9.92
C ASN A 34 -1.72 -0.31 9.02
N PHE A 35 -0.99 -0.64 7.95
CA PHE A 35 -1.40 -1.63 6.98
C PHE A 35 -0.29 -2.64 6.75
N THR A 36 -0.69 -3.90 6.66
CA THR A 36 0.14 -5.01 6.17
C THR A 36 0.33 -4.91 4.67
N LYS A 37 1.30 -5.68 4.14
CA LYS A 37 1.51 -5.82 2.70
C LYS A 37 0.25 -6.27 1.96
N ASP A 38 -0.46 -7.26 2.50
CA ASP A 38 -1.64 -7.82 1.85
C ASP A 38 -2.78 -6.79 1.81
N GLU A 39 -2.94 -5.98 2.86
CA GLU A 39 -3.92 -4.89 2.86
C GLU A 39 -3.54 -3.80 1.87
N LEU A 40 -2.27 -3.39 1.79
CA LEU A 40 -1.81 -2.45 0.77
C LEU A 40 -2.00 -3.00 -0.63
N GLY A 41 -1.74 -4.29 -0.85
CA GLY A 41 -2.01 -4.99 -2.10
C GLY A 41 -3.49 -4.88 -2.49
N ARG A 42 -4.42 -5.18 -1.59
CA ARG A 42 -5.87 -5.05 -1.85
C ARG A 42 -6.31 -3.61 -2.15
N LEU A 43 -5.60 -2.60 -1.66
CA LEU A 43 -5.95 -1.19 -1.86
C LEU A 43 -5.41 -0.61 -3.17
N PHE A 44 -4.23 -1.05 -3.62
CA PHE A 44 -3.51 -0.43 -4.74
C PHE A 44 -3.28 -1.37 -5.92
N ASP A 45 -3.15 -2.67 -5.71
CA ASP A 45 -2.99 -3.65 -6.79
C ASP A 45 -4.36 -3.98 -7.37
N ASP A 46 -4.67 -3.40 -8.53
CA ASP A 46 -5.93 -3.64 -9.25
C ASP A 46 -5.74 -4.63 -10.42
N GLY A 47 -4.61 -5.34 -10.47
CA GLY A 47 -4.28 -6.33 -11.49
C GLY A 47 -4.08 -5.77 -12.90
N SER A 48 -4.19 -4.45 -13.10
CA SER A 48 -4.22 -3.86 -14.44
C SER A 48 -3.39 -2.58 -14.58
N SER A 49 -3.58 -1.60 -13.69
CA SER A 49 -2.97 -0.27 -13.79
C SER A 49 -1.82 -0.08 -12.80
N LEU A 50 -1.97 -0.57 -11.57
CA LEU A 50 -0.92 -0.57 -10.55
C LEU A 50 -0.71 -2.01 -10.11
N LEU A 51 0.53 -2.46 -10.14
CA LEU A 51 0.90 -3.81 -9.77
C LEU A 51 1.93 -3.80 -8.65
N PHE A 52 1.81 -4.75 -7.72
CA PHE A 52 2.87 -5.00 -6.76
C PHE A 52 4.19 -5.27 -7.51
N TYR A 53 5.24 -4.56 -7.12
CA TYR A 53 6.56 -4.70 -7.71
C TYR A 53 7.56 -5.31 -6.72
N ALA A 54 7.66 -4.75 -5.51
CA ALA A 54 8.60 -5.22 -4.51
C ALA A 54 8.17 -4.83 -3.09
N GLU A 55 8.71 -5.53 -2.11
CA GLU A 55 8.63 -5.16 -0.70
C GLU A 55 9.94 -4.52 -0.27
N ILE A 56 9.86 -3.46 0.53
CA ILE A 56 11.02 -2.81 1.12
C ILE A 56 11.27 -3.48 2.47
N PRO A 57 12.47 -4.05 2.69
CA PRO A 57 12.81 -4.69 3.96
C PRO A 57 12.62 -3.73 5.14
N ALA A 58 11.93 -4.19 6.18
CA ALA A 58 11.81 -3.40 7.39
C ALA A 58 13.16 -3.31 8.11
N ALA A 59 13.58 -2.08 8.44
CA ALA A 59 14.81 -1.86 9.20
C ALA A 59 14.73 -2.40 10.65
N HIS A 60 13.52 -2.55 11.18
CA HIS A 60 13.27 -3.01 12.54
C HIS A 60 12.20 -4.09 12.56
N SER A 61 12.51 -5.19 13.24
CA SER A 61 11.55 -6.25 13.55
C SER A 61 11.30 -6.33 15.06
N ILE A 62 10.06 -6.57 15.45
CA ILE A 62 9.67 -6.81 16.84
C ILE A 62 9.37 -8.30 16.99
N THR A 63 9.89 -8.90 18.04
CA THR A 63 9.57 -10.29 18.40
C THR A 63 8.78 -10.32 19.69
N PHE A 64 7.61 -10.95 19.67
CA PHE A 64 6.76 -11.12 20.85
C PHE A 64 6.13 -12.52 20.86
N GLY A 65 6.30 -13.26 21.97
CA GLY A 65 5.75 -14.61 22.12
C GLY A 65 6.21 -15.61 21.04
N GLY A 66 7.42 -15.45 20.52
CA GLY A 66 7.97 -16.30 19.45
C GLY A 66 7.51 -15.94 18.03
N ARG A 67 6.68 -14.90 17.86
CA ARG A 67 6.29 -14.37 16.54
C ARG A 67 7.09 -13.13 16.22
N GLN A 68 7.56 -13.03 14.99
CA GLN A 68 8.26 -11.87 14.46
C GLN A 68 7.30 -11.02 13.62
N GLY A 69 7.27 -9.72 13.88
CA GLY A 69 6.52 -8.73 13.11
C GLY A 69 7.39 -7.52 12.79
N VAL A 70 6.86 -6.58 12.01
CA VAL A 70 7.55 -5.34 11.62
C VAL A 70 6.79 -4.13 12.14
N THR A 71 7.49 -3.05 12.45
CA THR A 71 6.87 -1.78 12.89
C THR A 71 6.22 -1.00 11.76
N SER A 72 6.63 -1.29 10.52
CA SER A 72 6.12 -0.65 9.32
C SER A 72 6.32 -1.57 8.12
N THR A 73 5.35 -1.57 7.23
CA THR A 73 5.39 -2.24 5.93
C THR A 73 5.80 -1.22 4.87
N GLY A 74 6.83 -1.51 4.09
CA GLY A 74 7.18 -0.74 2.90
C GLY A 74 6.89 -1.55 1.63
N VAL A 75 6.14 -0.97 0.70
CA VAL A 75 5.77 -1.65 -0.56
C VAL A 75 5.98 -0.71 -1.74
N VAL A 76 6.43 -1.28 -2.85
CA VAL A 76 6.57 -0.61 -4.15
C VAL A 76 5.55 -1.18 -5.11
N PHE A 77 4.75 -0.31 -5.71
CA PHE A 77 3.89 -0.60 -6.85
C PHE A 77 4.49 0.02 -8.11
N GLN A 78 4.23 -0.58 -9.26
CA GLN A 78 4.58 -0.03 -10.57
C GLN A 78 3.33 0.23 -11.39
N ARG A 79 3.26 1.40 -12.02
CA ARG A 79 2.25 1.69 -13.04
C ARG A 79 2.55 0.88 -14.30
N LYS A 80 1.56 0.14 -14.78
CA LYS A 80 1.66 -0.63 -16.00
C LYS A 80 1.59 0.23 -17.24
#